data_AF-A0A7X6V0C5-F1
#
_entry.id   AF-A0A7X6V0C5-F1
#
_cell.length_a   1.000
_cell.length_b   1.000
_cell.length_c   1.000
_cell.angle_alpha   90.00
_cell.angle_beta   90.00
_cell.angle_gamma   90.00
#
_symmetry.space_group_name_H-M   'P 1'
#
loop_
_entity.id
_entity.type
_entity.pdbx_description
1 polymer ?
#
loop_
_entity_poly.entity_id
_entity_poly.type
_entity_poly.pdbx_seq_one_letter_code
_entity_poly.pdbx_strand_id
1 'polypeptide(L)'
;MPSSPALLDGGLVASSLLDNERERAAQAHALYALGIHHEWEDQFVLAQEAYQQASELDPSNERLILRIARTLHHQRKTEEALRTVESFVARYPASEKALGWLAAYYMSVDETDRGLELYRQLTRQFPRNPTNWLQLASAVAKSSEDTSAELIRTLELGIAKAEPSTALRQELVRIYLATIKQVEETSAKRQAALKAIEQLRKVLDDLPGDMDTLYVLGDLLVRNGDYDAAIEAYRKIERLAPEDLQVKQRLLRTYLAMDDQEQAINVIDSVVKREAGPSSSHYYMAELYLEAGEPERAAEQFRLALESTLEDPMPWLRLASLQVDEDPKEAIATLREALKVMPDNPKILEVLAFIYLANNQYAKAARLLDRAWHATIAEDPDAVASNLFCYNYATVCTQLRRTQEAADWLERALEQDFEVLSFYMHRALTGTTSFRQAATRVLQELSTRDLPVSVAIHGDLGTLHLTAGKVRQAVQVFERALEIVQADPLQEVFITSHFNFGYAVALDQSGHTDRAIGVFETVIAQNPEHAGALNYVAYLWAVRGERLKEAQHHVQAALALEPDNAAFLDTLGWVYFKMERYEEALELLEEADRLRPEDPEILDHIQQTREKLGH
;
A
#
# COMPACT_ATOMS: atom_id res chain seq x y z
N MET A 1 19.52 8.72 60.55
CA MET A 1 20.92 8.71 60.12
C MET A 1 20.90 8.46 58.62
N PRO A 2 21.45 9.34 57.77
CA PRO A 2 21.62 8.99 56.36
C PRO A 2 22.53 7.75 56.30
N SER A 3 22.15 6.76 55.49
CA SER A 3 22.95 5.57 55.21
C SER A 3 24.31 5.99 54.65
N SER A 4 25.41 5.38 55.14
CA SER A 4 26.73 5.54 54.54
C SER A 4 26.67 5.26 53.03
N PRO A 5 27.36 6.02 52.17
CA PRO A 5 27.36 5.79 50.73
C PRO A 5 27.92 4.39 50.39
N ALA A 6 27.42 3.78 49.32
CA ALA A 6 27.89 2.48 48.85
C ALA A 6 29.39 2.53 48.53
N LEU A 7 30.15 1.50 48.93
CA LEU A 7 31.61 1.50 48.86
C LEU A 7 32.12 1.42 47.40
N LEU A 8 31.27 0.99 46.45
CA LEU A 8 31.63 0.78 45.04
C LEU A 8 31.16 1.88 44.06
N ASP A 9 30.60 3.00 44.52
CA ASP A 9 30.12 4.07 43.63
C ASP A 9 31.24 4.97 43.10
N GLY A 10 32.08 4.44 42.19
CA GLY A 10 32.82 5.16 41.13
C GLY A 10 33.71 6.37 41.46
N GLY A 11 33.72 6.88 42.68
CA GLY A 11 34.53 7.99 43.15
C GLY A 11 35.68 7.46 43.98
N LEU A 12 36.85 8.10 43.83
CA LEU A 12 38.01 7.89 44.71
C LEU A 12 37.54 7.79 46.16
N VAL A 13 37.88 6.69 46.83
CA VAL A 13 37.65 6.44 48.25
C VAL A 13 37.89 7.75 49.01
N ALA A 14 36.82 8.37 49.51
CA ALA A 14 36.90 9.71 50.06
C ALA A 14 37.95 9.77 51.17
N SER A 15 38.81 10.79 51.14
CA SER A 15 39.89 10.99 52.13
C SER A 15 39.40 11.22 53.57
N SER A 16 38.09 11.14 53.80
CA SER A 16 37.39 11.26 55.08
C SER A 16 36.99 9.93 55.74
N LEU A 17 37.21 8.77 55.11
CA LEU A 17 36.89 7.45 55.69
C LEU A 17 37.95 7.02 56.72
N LEU A 18 37.53 6.34 57.79
CA LEU A 18 38.42 5.68 58.77
C LEU A 18 39.22 4.56 58.07
N ASP A 19 40.45 4.27 58.51
CA ASP A 19 41.35 3.31 57.82
C ASP A 19 40.70 1.93 57.58
N ASN A 20 39.93 1.43 58.55
CA ASN A 20 39.19 0.16 58.43
C ASN A 20 38.08 0.19 57.36
N GLU A 21 37.44 1.34 57.12
CA GLU A 21 36.41 1.47 56.09
C GLU A 21 37.02 1.53 54.68
N ARG A 22 38.24 2.09 54.56
CA ARG A 22 39.00 2.10 53.30
C ARG A 22 39.48 0.72 52.92
N GLU A 23 39.98 -0.05 53.89
CA GLU A 23 40.42 -1.43 53.67
C GLU A 23 39.24 -2.31 53.24
N ARG A 24 38.09 -2.17 53.91
CA ARG A 24 36.83 -2.84 53.52
C ARG A 24 36.36 -2.44 52.11
N ALA A 25 36.43 -1.16 51.75
CA ALA A 25 36.10 -0.69 50.41
C ALA A 25 37.03 -1.29 49.35
N ALA A 26 38.35 -1.25 49.58
CA ALA A 26 39.35 -1.78 48.68
C ALA A 26 39.18 -3.29 48.45
N GLN A 27 38.86 -4.04 49.52
CA GLN A 27 38.57 -5.46 49.43
C GLN A 27 37.30 -5.74 48.62
N ALA A 28 36.23 -4.96 48.82
CA ALA A 28 35.01 -5.08 48.02
C ALA A 28 35.26 -4.79 46.53
N HIS A 29 36.06 -3.76 46.20
CA HIS A 29 36.44 -3.45 44.81
C HIS A 29 37.28 -4.55 44.17
N ALA A 30 38.23 -5.12 44.92
CA ALA A 30 39.07 -6.22 44.42
C ALA A 30 38.24 -7.47 44.12
N LEU A 31 37.33 -7.85 45.02
CA LEU A 31 36.42 -8.98 44.83
C LEU A 31 35.44 -8.72 43.67
N TYR A 32 34.96 -7.49 43.52
CA TYR A 32 34.12 -7.11 42.39
C TYR A 32 34.86 -7.24 41.05
N ALA A 33 36.11 -6.76 40.97
CA ALA A 33 36.95 -6.89 39.78
C ALA A 33 37.28 -8.35 39.47
N LEU A 34 37.55 -9.16 40.49
CA LEU A 34 37.76 -10.60 40.35
C LEU A 34 36.52 -11.31 39.79
N GLY A 35 35.33 -10.94 40.27
CA GLY A 35 34.06 -11.43 39.74
C GLY A 35 33.87 -11.09 38.25
N ILE A 36 34.21 -9.86 37.83
CA ILE A 36 34.17 -9.46 36.41
C ILE A 36 35.15 -10.31 35.59
N HIS A 37 36.36 -10.52 36.08
CA HIS A 37 37.37 -11.34 35.38
C HIS A 37 36.87 -12.77 35.16
N HIS A 38 36.33 -13.42 36.20
CA HIS A 38 35.73 -14.75 36.06
C HIS A 38 34.49 -14.76 35.14
N GLU A 39 33.69 -13.69 35.12
CA GLU A 39 32.57 -13.55 34.18
C GLU A 39 33.06 -13.47 32.72
N TRP A 40 34.20 -12.84 32.45
CA TRP A 40 34.82 -12.78 31.12
C TRP A 40 35.42 -14.11 30.67
N GLU A 41 35.82 -14.95 31.61
CA GLU A 41 36.32 -16.31 31.35
C GLU A 41 35.22 -17.38 31.34
N ASP A 42 33.94 -16.98 31.35
CA ASP A 42 32.76 -17.85 31.45
C ASP A 42 32.74 -18.76 32.71
N GLN A 43 33.51 -18.39 33.74
CA GLN A 43 33.59 -19.10 35.02
C GLN A 43 32.51 -18.59 35.99
N PHE A 44 31.23 -18.78 35.63
CA PHE A 44 30.10 -18.15 36.32
C PHE A 44 29.94 -18.54 37.80
N VAL A 45 30.42 -19.71 38.22
CA VAL A 45 30.39 -20.15 39.63
C VAL A 45 31.41 -19.34 40.45
N LEU A 46 32.64 -19.21 39.96
CA LEU A 46 33.68 -18.42 40.62
C LEU A 46 33.35 -16.92 40.60
N ALA A 47 32.75 -16.43 39.51
CA ALA A 47 32.22 -15.07 39.44
C ALA A 47 31.15 -14.82 40.51
N GLN A 48 30.20 -15.76 40.66
CA GLN A 48 29.16 -15.67 41.68
C GLN A 48 29.75 -15.64 43.10
N GLU A 49 30.71 -16.52 43.41
CA GLU A 49 31.37 -16.56 44.72
C GLU A 49 32.09 -15.25 45.04
N ALA A 50 32.84 -14.70 44.08
CA ALA A 50 33.52 -13.42 44.22
C ALA A 50 32.53 -12.26 44.45
N TYR A 51 31.43 -12.22 43.70
CA TYR A 51 30.38 -11.22 43.90
C TYR A 51 29.64 -11.40 45.23
N GLN A 52 29.42 -12.63 45.70
CA GLN A 52 28.80 -12.92 46.98
C GLN A 52 29.67 -12.41 48.14
N GLN A 53 30.98 -12.69 48.11
CA GLN A 53 31.94 -12.18 49.09
C GLN A 53 32.01 -10.63 49.05
N ALA A 54 31.97 -10.03 47.86
CA ALA A 54 31.88 -8.58 47.73
C ALA A 54 30.57 -8.04 48.36
N SER A 55 29.46 -8.75 48.23
CA SER A 55 28.16 -8.34 48.77
C SER A 55 28.09 -8.40 50.30
N GLU A 56 28.86 -9.29 50.94
CA GLU A 56 28.98 -9.33 52.41
C GLU A 56 29.68 -8.07 52.94
N LEU A 57 30.64 -7.55 52.16
CA LEU A 57 31.36 -6.32 52.48
C LEU A 57 30.53 -5.06 52.16
N ASP A 58 29.71 -5.06 51.11
CA ASP A 58 28.81 -3.96 50.74
C ASP A 58 27.37 -4.45 50.48
N PRO A 59 26.61 -4.78 51.54
CA PRO A 59 25.32 -5.48 51.42
C PRO A 59 24.18 -4.60 50.91
N SER A 60 24.36 -3.30 50.81
CA SER A 60 23.38 -2.35 50.22
C SER A 60 23.60 -2.13 48.72
N ASN A 61 24.61 -2.75 48.12
CA ASN A 61 25.00 -2.49 46.75
C ASN A 61 24.18 -3.30 45.74
N GLU A 62 23.19 -2.64 45.13
CA GLU A 62 22.34 -3.26 44.13
C GLU A 62 23.10 -3.79 42.89
N ARG A 63 24.25 -3.20 42.53
CA ARG A 63 25.06 -3.64 41.37
C ARG A 63 25.62 -5.05 41.58
N LEU A 64 26.03 -5.38 42.81
CA LEU A 64 26.54 -6.70 43.16
C LEU A 64 25.43 -7.74 43.06
N ILE A 65 24.25 -7.44 43.62
CA ILE A 65 23.11 -8.34 43.58
C ILE A 65 22.62 -8.61 42.16
N LEU A 66 22.57 -7.57 41.31
CA LEU A 66 22.19 -7.74 39.91
C LEU A 66 23.22 -8.55 39.11
N ARG A 67 24.50 -8.46 39.46
CA ARG A 67 25.55 -9.30 38.87
C ARG A 67 25.44 -10.75 39.33
N ILE A 68 25.16 -11.00 40.62
CA ILE A 68 24.88 -12.34 41.15
C ILE A 68 23.67 -12.97 40.46
N ALA A 69 22.57 -12.22 40.33
CA ALA A 69 21.37 -12.68 39.64
C ALA A 69 21.65 -13.02 38.16
N ARG A 70 22.45 -12.20 37.48
CA ARG A 70 22.91 -12.48 36.10
C ARG A 70 23.76 -13.75 36.02
N THR A 71 24.72 -13.95 36.92
CA THR A 71 25.55 -15.16 36.92
C THR A 71 24.72 -16.41 37.20
N LEU A 72 23.74 -16.34 38.11
CA LEU A 72 22.80 -17.42 38.40
C LEU A 72 21.93 -17.75 37.17
N HIS A 73 21.48 -16.73 36.42
CA HIS A 73 20.76 -16.93 35.18
C HIS A 73 21.60 -17.67 34.11
N HIS A 74 22.88 -17.29 33.92
CA HIS A 74 23.79 -18.01 33.02
C HIS A 74 24.01 -19.47 33.43
N GLN A 75 23.93 -19.77 34.73
CA GLN A 75 23.96 -21.13 35.27
C GLN A 75 22.62 -21.89 35.15
N ARG A 76 21.60 -21.30 34.48
CA ARG A 76 20.22 -21.81 34.38
C ARG A 76 19.48 -21.92 35.73
N LYS A 77 19.91 -21.16 36.75
CA LYS A 77 19.31 -21.10 38.09
C LYS A 77 18.41 -19.88 38.25
N THR A 78 17.41 -19.75 37.37
CA THR A 78 16.55 -18.56 37.30
C THR A 78 15.74 -18.32 38.57
N GLU A 79 15.27 -19.38 39.25
CA GLU A 79 14.54 -19.25 40.52
C GLU A 79 15.43 -18.77 41.68
N GLU A 80 16.71 -19.14 41.69
CA GLU A 80 17.67 -18.63 42.67
C GLU A 80 18.02 -17.17 42.39
N ALA A 81 18.15 -16.80 41.11
CA ALA A 81 18.36 -15.42 40.69
C ALA A 81 17.20 -14.52 41.14
N LEU A 82 15.95 -14.96 40.91
CA LEU A 82 14.75 -14.24 41.35
C LEU A 82 14.74 -14.04 42.87
N ARG A 83 14.87 -15.13 43.64
CA ARG A 83 14.89 -15.07 45.12
C ARG A 83 16.00 -14.15 45.66
N THR A 84 17.16 -14.13 44.98
CA THR A 84 18.28 -13.26 45.34
C THR A 84 17.88 -11.78 45.21
N VAL A 85 17.23 -11.39 44.11
CA VAL A 85 16.80 -9.99 43.92
C VAL A 85 15.59 -9.66 44.80
N GLU A 86 14.61 -10.56 44.96
CA GLU A 86 13.45 -10.37 45.85
C GLU A 86 13.88 -10.13 47.31
N SER A 87 14.77 -10.97 47.83
CA SER A 87 15.28 -10.84 49.21
C SER A 87 16.05 -9.54 49.41
N PHE A 88 16.79 -9.09 48.39
CA PHE A 88 17.48 -7.81 48.43
C PHE A 88 16.50 -6.64 48.43
N VAL A 89 15.49 -6.62 47.56
CA VAL A 89 14.47 -5.57 47.52
C VAL A 89 13.63 -5.54 48.79
N ALA A 90 13.34 -6.69 49.40
CA ALA A 90 12.65 -6.75 50.69
C ALA A 90 13.46 -6.06 51.82
N ARG A 91 14.79 -6.13 51.76
CA ARG A 91 15.70 -5.49 52.73
C ARG A 91 16.02 -4.04 52.39
N TYR A 92 16.10 -3.72 51.11
CA TYR A 92 16.41 -2.40 50.57
C TYR A 92 15.31 -1.97 49.57
N PRO A 93 14.13 -1.57 50.09
CA PRO A 93 12.97 -1.26 49.24
C PRO A 93 13.11 0.01 48.40
N ALA A 94 14.23 0.72 48.53
CA ALA A 94 14.60 1.91 47.77
C ALA A 94 15.77 1.65 46.80
N SER A 95 15.90 0.42 46.29
CA SER A 95 16.90 0.06 45.29
C SER A 95 16.34 0.18 43.87
N GLU A 96 16.67 1.27 43.19
CA GLU A 96 16.14 1.64 41.88
C GLU A 96 16.38 0.55 40.81
N LYS A 97 17.62 0.07 40.66
CA LYS A 97 17.94 -0.90 39.60
C LYS A 97 17.41 -2.28 39.92
N ALA A 98 17.39 -2.66 41.20
CA ALA A 98 16.86 -3.95 41.64
C ALA A 98 15.33 -4.04 41.44
N LEU A 99 14.61 -2.95 41.77
CA LEU A 99 13.18 -2.83 41.48
C LEU A 99 12.89 -2.89 39.98
N GLY A 100 13.64 -2.15 39.16
CA GLY A 100 13.49 -2.18 37.70
C GLY A 100 13.76 -3.56 37.09
N TRP A 101 14.73 -4.30 37.64
CA TRP A 101 15.01 -5.67 37.23
C TRP A 101 13.87 -6.63 37.57
N LEU A 102 13.34 -6.59 38.80
CA LEU A 102 12.19 -7.43 39.18
C LEU A 102 10.95 -7.13 38.34
N ALA A 103 10.68 -5.84 38.11
CA ALA A 103 9.56 -5.41 37.27
C ALA A 103 9.69 -6.00 35.85
N ALA A 104 10.87 -5.87 35.23
CA ALA A 104 11.14 -6.44 33.91
C ALA A 104 11.02 -7.98 33.90
N TYR A 105 11.49 -8.65 34.95
CA TYR A 105 11.37 -10.10 35.10
C TYR A 105 9.91 -10.54 35.13
N TYR A 106 9.07 -9.97 36.00
CA TYR A 106 7.66 -10.34 36.10
C TYR A 106 6.89 -10.04 34.80
N MET A 107 7.22 -8.95 34.10
CA MET A 107 6.66 -8.69 32.77
C MET A 107 7.05 -9.74 31.73
N SER A 108 8.21 -10.39 31.87
CA SER A 108 8.69 -11.41 30.92
C SER A 108 8.08 -12.80 31.16
N VAL A 109 7.53 -13.05 32.35
CA VAL A 109 6.88 -14.32 32.72
C VAL A 109 5.35 -14.19 32.77
N ASP A 110 4.79 -13.21 32.05
CA ASP A 110 3.36 -12.89 32.00
C ASP A 110 2.70 -12.60 33.37
N GLU A 111 3.49 -12.26 34.40
CA GLU A 111 2.99 -11.74 35.68
C GLU A 111 2.80 -10.20 35.59
N THR A 112 1.97 -9.77 34.64
CA THR A 112 1.80 -8.35 34.25
C THR A 112 1.41 -7.45 35.43
N ASP A 113 0.49 -7.88 36.30
CA ASP A 113 0.03 -7.08 37.43
C ASP A 113 1.16 -6.75 38.43
N ARG A 114 2.01 -7.74 38.71
CA ARG A 114 3.17 -7.59 39.61
C ARG A 114 4.24 -6.72 38.98
N GLY A 115 4.53 -6.93 37.70
CA GLY A 115 5.47 -6.09 36.94
C GLY A 115 5.04 -4.62 36.92
N LEU A 116 3.76 -4.34 36.64
CA LEU A 116 3.20 -2.99 36.63
C LEU A 116 3.24 -2.32 38.00
N GLU A 117 2.89 -3.01 39.09
CA GLU A 117 2.96 -2.41 40.43
C GLU A 117 4.39 -2.05 40.82
N LEU A 118 5.38 -2.87 40.45
CA LEU A 118 6.78 -2.53 40.69
C LEU A 118 7.25 -1.33 39.87
N TYR A 119 6.85 -1.20 38.59
CA TYR A 119 7.15 0.01 37.82
C TYR A 119 6.42 1.26 38.37
N ARG A 120 5.19 1.12 38.87
CA ARG A 120 4.48 2.20 39.59
C ARG A 120 5.18 2.56 40.89
N GLN A 121 5.69 1.59 41.64
CA GLN A 121 6.50 1.82 42.82
C GLN A 121 7.80 2.57 42.46
N LEU A 122 8.48 2.14 41.39
CA LEU A 122 9.72 2.75 40.90
C LEU A 122 9.52 4.24 40.56
N THR A 123 8.46 4.58 39.83
CA THR A 123 8.13 5.97 39.48
C THR A 123 7.66 6.82 40.66
N ARG A 124 7.06 6.22 41.71
CA ARG A 124 6.73 6.93 42.96
C ARG A 124 7.98 7.26 43.77
N GLN A 125 8.96 6.35 43.84
CA GLN A 125 10.18 6.52 44.62
C GLN A 125 11.23 7.38 43.92
N PHE A 126 11.35 7.24 42.60
CA PHE A 126 12.35 7.93 41.77
C PHE A 126 11.65 8.77 40.68
N PRO A 127 10.80 9.75 41.07
CA PRO A 127 9.96 10.47 40.13
C PRO A 127 10.74 11.36 39.16
N ARG A 128 11.99 11.71 39.50
CA ARG A 128 12.85 12.58 38.69
C ARG A 128 13.56 11.87 37.53
N ASN A 129 13.64 10.53 37.55
CA ASN A 129 14.34 9.78 36.50
C ASN A 129 13.39 9.45 35.34
N PRO A 130 13.61 10.01 34.13
CA PRO A 130 12.73 9.79 32.98
C PRO A 130 12.72 8.33 32.49
N THR A 131 13.81 7.58 32.71
CA THR A 131 13.92 6.17 32.32
C THR A 131 12.86 5.31 33.00
N ASN A 132 12.56 5.59 34.27
CA ASN A 132 11.58 4.82 35.04
C ASN A 132 10.16 5.02 34.51
N TRP A 133 9.84 6.24 34.07
CA TRP A 133 8.56 6.56 33.44
C TRP A 133 8.43 5.92 32.06
N LEU A 134 9.51 5.90 31.26
CA LEU A 134 9.54 5.21 29.97
C LEU A 134 9.37 3.70 30.12
N GLN A 135 9.98 3.10 31.15
CA GLN A 135 9.80 1.68 31.45
C GLN A 135 8.36 1.36 31.85
N LEU A 136 7.73 2.19 32.71
CA LEU A 136 6.32 2.04 33.05
C LEU A 136 5.43 2.22 31.82
N ALA A 137 5.68 3.24 30.99
CA ALA A 137 4.94 3.47 29.75
C ALA A 137 5.03 2.26 28.79
N SER A 138 6.24 1.72 28.60
CA SER A 138 6.47 0.51 27.80
C SER A 138 5.73 -0.71 28.37
N ALA A 139 5.72 -0.88 29.69
CA ALA A 139 5.00 -1.96 30.34
C ALA A 139 3.47 -1.83 30.18
N VAL A 140 2.93 -0.62 30.35
CA VAL A 140 1.50 -0.32 30.13
C VAL A 140 1.10 -0.65 28.69
N ALA A 141 1.89 -0.21 27.70
CA ALA A 141 1.62 -0.46 26.29
C ALA A 141 1.58 -1.96 25.91
N LYS A 142 2.24 -2.83 26.69
CA LYS A 142 2.24 -4.29 26.49
C LYS A 142 1.11 -5.02 27.24
N SER A 143 0.44 -4.35 28.17
CA SER A 143 -0.43 -5.01 29.15
C SER A 143 -1.87 -5.29 28.68
N SER A 144 -2.40 -4.57 27.68
CA SER A 144 -3.66 -4.93 26.99
C SER A 144 -3.92 -4.07 25.73
N GLU A 145 -4.89 -4.49 24.90
CA GLU A 145 -5.22 -3.91 23.59
C GLU A 145 -5.79 -2.47 23.61
N ASP A 146 -6.34 -1.97 24.73
CA ASP A 146 -6.98 -0.64 24.81
C ASP A 146 -6.50 0.20 26.00
N THR A 147 -5.20 0.52 26.03
CA THR A 147 -4.53 1.27 27.13
C THR A 147 -4.02 2.64 26.75
N SER A 148 -4.39 3.19 25.59
CA SER A 148 -3.85 4.47 25.10
C SER A 148 -4.05 5.62 26.11
N ALA A 149 -5.16 5.65 26.84
CA ALA A 149 -5.42 6.66 27.86
C ALA A 149 -4.51 6.53 29.09
N GLU A 150 -4.26 5.30 29.57
CA GLU A 150 -3.34 5.07 30.72
C GLU A 150 -1.89 5.36 30.32
N LEU A 151 -1.51 4.99 29.09
CA LEU A 151 -0.19 5.28 28.53
C LEU A 151 0.08 6.78 28.44
N ILE A 152 -0.85 7.55 27.84
CA ILE A 152 -0.75 9.01 27.74
C ILE A 152 -0.63 9.63 29.14
N ARG A 153 -1.50 9.23 30.07
CA ARG A 153 -1.48 9.72 31.45
C ARG A 153 -0.15 9.43 32.15
N THR A 154 0.42 8.25 31.91
CA THR A 154 1.72 7.84 32.47
C THR A 154 2.83 8.77 31.97
N LEU A 155 2.87 9.04 30.66
CA LEU A 155 3.85 9.93 30.05
C LEU A 155 3.67 11.38 30.53
N GLU A 156 2.44 11.89 30.62
CA GLU A 156 2.15 13.24 31.13
C GLU A 156 2.60 13.42 32.59
N LEU A 157 2.34 12.42 33.45
CA LEU A 157 2.83 12.41 34.83
C LEU A 157 4.35 12.37 34.90
N GLY A 158 4.99 11.60 34.02
CA GLY A 158 6.44 11.57 33.87
C GLY A 158 6.99 12.93 33.46
N ILE A 159 6.41 13.57 32.45
CA ILE A 159 6.81 14.90 31.97
C ILE A 159 6.73 15.96 33.09
N ALA A 160 5.72 15.86 33.98
CA ALA A 160 5.54 16.78 35.09
C ALA A 160 6.55 16.59 36.25
N LYS A 161 7.21 15.43 36.32
CA LYS A 161 8.03 15.03 37.49
C LYS A 161 9.51 14.77 37.16
N ALA A 162 9.81 14.36 35.94
CA ALA A 162 11.13 13.96 35.49
C ALA A 162 11.89 15.10 34.81
N GLU A 163 13.21 15.11 35.00
CA GLU A 163 14.12 16.08 34.38
C GLU A 163 15.38 15.36 33.86
N PRO A 164 15.76 15.52 32.57
CA PRO A 164 15.02 16.18 31.50
C PRO A 164 13.79 15.37 31.04
N SER A 165 12.76 16.04 30.52
CA SER A 165 11.51 15.41 30.06
C SER A 165 11.49 15.14 28.54
N THR A 166 12.56 15.48 27.81
CA THR A 166 12.62 15.44 26.34
C THR A 166 12.25 14.07 25.76
N ALA A 167 12.82 12.99 26.29
CA ALA A 167 12.54 11.63 25.81
C ALA A 167 11.09 11.19 26.06
N LEU A 168 10.49 11.63 27.18
CA LEU A 168 9.09 11.36 27.49
C LEU A 168 8.16 12.12 26.53
N ARG A 169 8.51 13.35 26.14
CA ARG A 169 7.76 14.13 25.16
C ARG A 169 7.84 13.51 23.77
N GLN A 170 9.02 13.07 23.34
CA GLN A 170 9.20 12.36 22.07
C GLN A 170 8.33 11.10 22.01
N GLU A 171 8.30 10.33 23.10
CA GLU A 171 7.45 9.15 23.18
C GLU A 171 5.96 9.51 23.15
N LEU A 172 5.55 10.57 23.85
CA LEU A 172 4.17 11.05 23.82
C LEU A 172 3.75 11.54 22.42
N VAL A 173 4.65 12.22 21.69
CA VAL A 173 4.44 12.60 20.29
C VAL A 173 4.24 11.37 19.40
N ARG A 174 5.05 10.32 19.57
CA ARG A 174 4.91 9.06 18.83
C ARG A 174 3.52 8.47 18.99
N ILE A 175 2.96 8.51 20.20
CA ILE A 175 1.58 8.06 20.48
C ILE A 175 0.56 8.92 19.73
N TYR A 176 0.65 10.25 19.82
CA TYR A 176 -0.28 11.13 19.10
C TYR A 176 -0.21 10.95 17.58
N LEU A 177 0.97 10.74 17.00
CA LEU A 177 1.13 10.45 15.58
C LEU A 177 0.49 9.12 15.17
N ALA A 178 0.58 8.09 16.01
CA ALA A 178 -0.11 6.82 15.78
C ALA A 178 -1.64 7.00 15.83
N THR A 179 -2.15 7.75 16.80
CA THR A 179 -3.59 8.07 16.91
C THR A 179 -4.11 8.78 15.66
N ILE A 180 -3.37 9.75 15.12
CA ILE A 180 -3.76 10.47 13.89
C ILE A 180 -3.92 9.53 12.69
N LYS A 181 -3.11 8.46 12.62
CA LYS A 181 -3.16 7.47 11.52
C LYS A 181 -4.33 6.48 11.68
N GLN A 182 -4.69 6.13 12.92
CA GLN A 182 -5.68 5.08 13.21
C GLN A 182 -7.11 5.59 13.27
N VAL A 183 -7.32 6.80 13.79
CA VAL A 183 -8.67 7.36 13.95
C VAL A 183 -9.19 7.82 12.60
N GLU A 184 -10.49 7.67 12.30
CA GLU A 184 -11.09 8.24 11.09
C GLU A 184 -11.64 9.66 11.35
N GLU A 185 -12.19 9.88 12.54
CA GLU A 185 -12.84 11.12 12.96
C GLU A 185 -11.90 12.36 12.88
N THR A 186 -12.31 13.36 12.10
CA THR A 186 -11.52 14.57 11.84
C THR A 186 -11.25 15.41 13.10
N SER A 187 -12.21 15.48 14.02
CA SER A 187 -12.10 16.26 15.26
C SER A 187 -10.99 15.72 16.17
N ALA A 188 -10.96 14.40 16.35
CA ALA A 188 -9.99 13.68 17.16
C ALA A 188 -8.58 13.74 16.55
N LYS A 189 -8.45 13.60 15.22
CA LYS A 189 -7.17 13.85 14.51
C LYS A 189 -6.63 15.24 14.79
N ARG A 190 -7.49 16.25 14.69
CA ARG A 190 -7.10 17.64 14.93
C ARG A 190 -6.64 17.86 16.37
N GLN A 191 -7.35 17.31 17.34
CA GLN A 191 -6.97 17.41 18.75
C GLN A 191 -5.63 16.71 19.04
N ALA A 192 -5.42 15.50 18.51
CA ALA A 192 -4.15 14.79 18.65
C ALA A 192 -2.99 15.55 18.00
N ALA A 193 -3.21 16.15 16.82
CA ALA A 193 -2.22 16.98 16.13
C ALA A 193 -1.81 18.20 16.97
N LEU A 194 -2.77 18.93 17.54
CA LEU A 194 -2.49 20.09 18.41
C LEU A 194 -1.64 19.70 19.63
N LYS A 195 -1.96 18.58 20.29
CA LYS A 195 -1.18 18.07 21.41
C LYS A 195 0.24 17.66 20.99
N ALA A 196 0.39 17.00 19.84
CA ALA A 196 1.70 16.66 19.29
C ALA A 196 2.54 17.91 18.99
N ILE A 197 1.95 18.92 18.36
CA ILE A 197 2.60 20.21 18.05
C ILE A 197 3.10 20.89 19.33
N GLU A 198 2.30 20.92 20.40
CA GLU A 198 2.70 21.47 21.69
C GLU A 198 3.94 20.75 22.26
N GLN A 199 3.94 19.42 22.25
CA GLN A 199 5.06 18.64 22.76
C GLN A 199 6.31 18.79 21.90
N LEU A 200 6.17 18.83 20.57
CA LEU A 200 7.29 19.05 19.63
C LEU A 200 7.95 20.42 19.87
N ARG A 201 7.17 21.48 20.10
CA ARG A 201 7.72 22.80 20.45
C ARG A 201 8.54 22.73 21.74
N LYS A 202 8.08 21.98 22.75
CA LYS A 202 8.82 21.75 23.99
C LYS A 202 10.08 20.90 23.81
N VAL A 203 10.07 19.94 22.90
CA VAL A 203 11.30 19.20 22.53
C VAL A 203 12.32 20.16 21.89
N LEU A 204 11.87 21.10 21.06
CA LEU A 204 12.74 22.10 20.42
C LEU A 204 13.25 23.19 21.37
N ASP A 205 12.63 23.38 22.54
CA ASP A 205 13.19 24.23 23.61
C ASP A 205 14.53 23.63 24.10
N ASP A 206 14.61 22.29 24.21
CA ASP A 206 15.82 21.56 24.62
C ASP A 206 16.76 21.27 23.44
N LEU A 207 16.21 20.99 22.24
CA LEU A 207 16.92 20.57 21.04
C LEU A 207 16.59 21.48 19.83
N PRO A 208 17.01 22.76 19.85
CA PRO A 208 16.55 23.73 18.85
C PRO A 208 16.99 23.43 17.41
N GLY A 209 18.05 22.64 17.21
CA GLY A 209 18.57 22.28 15.89
C GLY A 209 18.12 20.90 15.38
N ASP A 210 17.23 20.20 16.08
CA ASP A 210 16.83 18.85 15.69
C ASP A 210 15.93 18.89 14.44
N MET A 211 16.53 18.55 13.29
CA MET A 211 15.87 18.65 11.98
C MET A 211 14.68 17.68 11.86
N ASP A 212 14.79 16.48 12.43
CA ASP A 212 13.69 15.50 12.41
C ASP A 212 12.46 16.02 13.16
N THR A 213 12.64 16.59 14.36
CA THR A 213 11.56 17.24 15.11
C THR A 213 10.98 18.44 14.35
N LEU A 214 11.82 19.25 13.69
CA LEU A 214 11.36 20.38 12.88
C LEU A 214 10.54 19.93 11.67
N TYR A 215 10.92 18.82 11.02
CA TYR A 215 10.15 18.26 9.91
C TYR A 215 8.79 17.76 10.36
N VAL A 216 8.75 16.96 11.43
CA VAL A 216 7.49 16.45 11.99
C VAL A 216 6.59 17.59 12.44
N LEU A 217 7.15 18.63 13.06
CA LEU A 217 6.41 19.82 13.47
C LEU A 217 5.84 20.56 12.25
N GLY A 218 6.65 20.83 11.24
CA GLY A 218 6.20 21.48 10.01
C GLY A 218 5.10 20.70 9.31
N ASP A 219 5.27 19.37 9.14
CA ASP A 219 4.30 18.52 8.45
C ASP A 219 2.94 18.50 9.18
N LEU A 220 2.95 18.50 10.52
CA LEU A 220 1.74 18.60 11.34
C LEU A 220 1.08 19.98 11.26
N LEU A 221 1.88 21.06 11.26
CA LEU A 221 1.37 22.43 11.15
C LEU A 221 0.67 22.66 9.80
N VAL A 222 1.26 22.19 8.68
CA VAL A 222 0.60 22.23 7.36
C VAL A 222 -0.74 21.50 7.38
N ARG A 223 -0.79 20.27 7.93
CA ARG A 223 -2.03 19.50 8.02
C ARG A 223 -3.10 20.16 8.89
N ASN A 224 -2.70 20.96 9.87
CA ASN A 224 -3.60 21.71 10.74
C ASN A 224 -3.98 23.10 10.17
N GLY A 225 -3.42 23.49 9.02
CA GLY A 225 -3.64 24.78 8.38
C GLY A 225 -2.81 25.94 8.93
N ASP A 226 -1.85 25.67 9.83
CA ASP A 226 -0.98 26.68 10.43
C ASP A 226 0.27 26.91 9.55
N TYR A 227 0.04 27.36 8.31
CA TYR A 227 1.08 27.42 7.29
C TYR A 227 2.27 28.34 7.63
N ASP A 228 2.02 29.51 8.23
CA ASP A 228 3.10 30.45 8.60
C ASP A 228 4.09 29.81 9.59
N ALA A 229 3.57 29.11 10.61
CA ALA A 229 4.40 28.43 11.58
C ALA A 229 5.13 27.22 10.97
N ALA A 230 4.52 26.54 10.00
CA ALA A 230 5.19 25.48 9.24
C ALA A 230 6.36 26.04 8.42
N ILE A 231 6.16 27.17 7.74
CA ILE A 231 7.21 27.87 6.99
C ILE A 231 8.34 28.29 7.92
N GLU A 232 8.06 28.79 9.12
CA GLU A 232 9.11 29.10 10.10
C GLU A 232 9.94 27.88 10.49
N ALA A 233 9.29 26.74 10.75
CA ALA A 233 9.97 25.48 11.07
C ALA A 233 10.85 25.02 9.90
N TYR A 234 10.32 25.03 8.68
CA TYR A 234 11.07 24.68 7.47
C TYR A 234 12.20 25.64 7.14
N ARG A 235 12.01 26.96 7.27
CA ARG A 235 13.09 27.95 7.11
C ARG A 235 14.19 27.81 8.17
N LYS A 236 13.90 27.19 9.32
CA LYS A 236 14.94 26.81 10.28
C LYS A 236 15.77 25.65 9.75
N ILE A 237 15.14 24.63 9.17
CA ILE A 237 15.84 23.52 8.51
C ILE A 237 16.66 24.04 7.32
N GLU A 238 16.10 24.88 6.45
CA GLU A 238 16.79 25.48 5.32
C GLU A 238 18.05 26.28 5.74
N ARG A 239 18.05 26.88 6.93
CA ARG A 239 19.26 27.55 7.47
C ARG A 239 20.30 26.57 8.00
N LEU A 240 19.87 25.42 8.53
CA LEU A 240 20.74 24.37 9.07
C LEU A 240 21.34 23.51 7.95
N ALA A 241 20.54 23.21 6.93
CA ALA A 241 20.89 22.42 5.76
C ALA A 241 20.35 23.10 4.48
N PRO A 242 21.07 24.10 3.94
CA PRO A 242 20.65 24.84 2.75
C PRO A 242 20.45 24.00 1.48
N GLU A 243 21.19 22.89 1.38
CA GLU A 243 21.17 21.96 0.25
C GLU A 243 20.12 20.84 0.43
N ASP A 244 19.37 20.84 1.52
CA ASP A 244 18.33 19.85 1.75
C ASP A 244 17.14 20.12 0.83
N LEU A 245 17.08 19.37 -0.27
CA LEU A 245 16.01 19.44 -1.25
C LEU A 245 14.65 19.09 -0.61
N GLN A 246 14.62 18.21 0.39
CA GLN A 246 13.36 17.80 1.01
C GLN A 246 12.65 18.98 1.71
N VAL A 247 13.39 19.91 2.32
CA VAL A 247 12.77 21.12 2.89
C VAL A 247 12.30 22.10 1.81
N LYS A 248 12.99 22.17 0.66
CA LYS A 248 12.55 22.98 -0.48
C LYS A 248 11.21 22.51 -1.00
N GLN A 249 11.05 21.20 -1.20
CA GLN A 249 9.77 20.60 -1.62
C GLN A 249 8.65 20.90 -0.61
N ARG A 250 8.93 20.76 0.69
CA ARG A 250 7.95 21.06 1.74
C ARG A 250 7.55 22.54 1.76
N LEU A 251 8.51 23.46 1.61
CA LEU A 251 8.25 24.90 1.50
C LEU A 251 7.40 25.20 0.26
N LEU A 252 7.78 24.66 -0.91
CA LEU A 252 7.03 24.82 -2.16
C LEU A 252 5.56 24.39 -1.96
N ARG A 253 5.34 23.15 -1.52
CA ARG A 253 3.99 22.61 -1.29
C ARG A 253 3.20 23.40 -0.25
N THR A 254 3.88 23.97 0.75
CA THR A 254 3.23 24.82 1.76
C THR A 254 2.77 26.14 1.13
N TYR A 255 3.59 26.79 0.31
CA TYR A 255 3.17 28.01 -0.40
C TYR A 255 2.08 27.73 -1.45
N LEU A 256 2.15 26.61 -2.17
CA LEU A 256 1.09 26.19 -3.10
C LEU A 256 -0.24 25.93 -2.36
N ALA A 257 -0.20 25.31 -1.17
CA ALA A 257 -1.38 25.13 -0.33
C ALA A 257 -1.97 26.46 0.20
N MET A 258 -1.16 27.52 0.22
CA MET A 258 -1.59 28.88 0.55
C MET A 258 -2.04 29.69 -0.68
N ASP A 259 -1.99 29.12 -1.88
CA ASP A 259 -2.19 29.84 -3.16
C ASP A 259 -1.18 30.98 -3.38
N ASP A 260 0.00 30.90 -2.75
CA ASP A 260 1.09 31.86 -2.90
C ASP A 260 2.11 31.37 -3.95
N GLN A 261 1.70 31.47 -5.22
CA GLN A 261 2.52 31.02 -6.35
C GLN A 261 3.84 31.81 -6.46
N GLU A 262 3.87 33.08 -6.02
CA GLU A 262 5.07 33.90 -6.05
C GLU A 262 6.15 33.33 -5.12
N GLN A 263 5.80 33.03 -3.86
CA GLN A 263 6.74 32.43 -2.92
C GLN A 263 7.10 30.99 -3.31
N ALA A 264 6.16 30.23 -3.86
CA ALA A 264 6.42 28.90 -4.41
C ALA A 264 7.53 28.96 -5.48
N ILE A 265 7.43 29.86 -6.45
CA ILE A 265 8.46 30.07 -7.50
C ILE A 265 9.78 30.55 -6.88
N ASN A 266 9.75 31.46 -5.91
CA ASN A 266 10.96 31.94 -5.23
C ASN A 266 11.75 30.82 -4.53
N VAL A 267 11.06 29.78 -4.01
CA VAL A 267 11.72 28.60 -3.45
C VAL A 267 12.49 27.86 -4.54
N ILE A 268 11.91 27.67 -5.72
CA ILE A 268 12.56 27.03 -6.86
C ILE A 268 13.77 27.84 -7.34
N ASP A 269 13.60 29.16 -7.49
CA ASP A 269 14.69 30.07 -7.91
C ASP A 269 15.84 30.13 -6.88
N SER A 270 15.55 29.84 -5.60
CA SER A 270 16.58 29.76 -4.57
C SER A 270 17.54 28.59 -4.76
N VAL A 271 17.12 27.53 -5.45
CA VAL A 271 17.96 26.38 -5.82
C VAL A 271 19.01 26.85 -6.84
N VAL A 272 18.61 27.61 -7.86
CA VAL A 272 19.49 28.16 -8.93
C VAL A 272 20.61 29.05 -8.39
N LYS A 273 20.29 29.95 -7.46
CA LYS A 273 21.20 31.03 -7.05
C LYS A 273 22.38 30.56 -6.20
N ARG A 274 22.31 29.34 -5.63
CA ARG A 274 23.39 28.75 -4.83
C ARG A 274 24.05 27.57 -5.53
N GLU A 275 23.29 26.80 -6.30
CA GLU A 275 23.78 25.65 -7.07
C GLU A 275 24.01 26.02 -8.55
N ALA A 276 24.98 26.90 -8.82
CA ALA A 276 25.50 27.03 -10.18
C ALA A 276 26.36 25.78 -10.52
N GLY A 277 25.67 24.66 -10.79
CA GLY A 277 26.15 23.31 -11.16
C GLY A 277 25.87 22.26 -10.07
N PRO A 278 25.53 20.98 -10.37
CA PRO A 278 25.50 20.19 -11.62
C PRO A 278 24.06 19.87 -12.15
N SER A 279 23.93 19.11 -13.25
CA SER A 279 22.64 18.64 -13.84
C SER A 279 21.55 18.18 -12.87
N SER A 280 21.91 17.61 -11.72
CA SER A 280 20.97 17.14 -10.70
C SER A 280 20.08 18.26 -10.16
N SER A 281 20.61 19.48 -10.07
CA SER A 281 19.89 20.67 -9.61
C SER A 281 18.79 21.07 -10.60
N HIS A 282 19.11 21.04 -11.90
CA HIS A 282 18.13 21.31 -12.95
C HIS A 282 17.06 20.23 -13.05
N TYR A 283 17.42 18.95 -12.91
CA TYR A 283 16.43 17.86 -12.83
C TYR A 283 15.47 18.07 -11.66
N TYR A 284 16.01 18.39 -10.49
CA TYR A 284 15.21 18.61 -9.30
C TYR A 284 14.29 19.83 -9.41
N MET A 285 14.79 20.94 -9.97
CA MET A 285 13.96 22.11 -10.26
C MET A 285 12.84 21.79 -11.24
N ALA A 286 13.11 20.97 -12.25
CA ALA A 286 12.09 20.55 -13.20
C ALA A 286 10.95 19.81 -12.49
N GLU A 287 11.28 18.87 -11.59
CA GLU A 287 10.28 18.18 -10.76
C GLU A 287 9.51 19.17 -9.86
N LEU A 288 10.17 20.17 -9.27
CA LEU A 288 9.49 21.22 -8.51
C LEU A 288 8.58 22.11 -9.37
N TYR A 289 8.97 22.44 -10.60
CA TYR A 289 8.10 23.18 -11.54
C TYR A 289 6.89 22.34 -11.96
N LEU A 290 7.04 21.02 -12.14
CA LEU A 290 5.90 20.13 -12.37
C LEU A 290 4.95 20.12 -11.18
N GLU A 291 5.46 20.08 -9.94
CA GLU A 291 4.62 20.19 -8.73
C GLU A 291 3.90 21.55 -8.64
N ALA A 292 4.53 22.62 -9.14
CA ALA A 292 3.94 23.95 -9.23
C ALA A 292 2.96 24.12 -10.41
N GLY A 293 2.77 23.11 -11.26
CA GLY A 293 1.88 23.19 -12.42
C GLY A 293 2.44 23.99 -13.60
N GLU A 294 3.77 24.08 -13.71
CA GLU A 294 4.50 24.87 -14.72
C GLU A 294 5.29 23.96 -15.68
N PRO A 295 4.63 23.17 -16.54
CA PRO A 295 5.26 22.13 -17.36
C PRO A 295 6.26 22.69 -18.38
N GLU A 296 6.06 23.89 -18.92
CA GLU A 296 6.97 24.51 -19.89
C GLU A 296 8.30 24.90 -19.22
N ARG A 297 8.23 25.44 -17.99
CA ARG A 297 9.43 25.75 -17.20
C ARG A 297 10.14 24.47 -16.77
N ALA A 298 9.38 23.43 -16.42
CA ALA A 298 9.95 22.11 -16.12
C ALA A 298 10.67 21.51 -17.33
N ALA A 299 10.07 21.55 -18.52
CA ALA A 299 10.69 21.06 -19.75
C ALA A 299 12.01 21.79 -20.03
N GLU A 300 12.06 23.11 -19.83
CA GLU A 300 13.30 23.87 -19.97
C GLU A 300 14.37 23.45 -18.96
N GLN A 301 14.00 23.22 -17.71
CA GLN A 301 14.95 22.72 -16.71
C GLN A 301 15.42 21.29 -17.03
N PHE A 302 14.57 20.40 -17.54
CA PHE A 302 15.03 19.09 -18.01
C PHE A 302 16.02 19.22 -19.18
N ARG A 303 15.82 20.17 -20.12
CA ARG A 303 16.79 20.43 -21.20
C ARG A 303 18.13 20.91 -20.65
N LEU A 304 18.13 21.82 -19.67
CA LEU A 304 19.36 22.27 -19.01
C LEU A 304 20.05 21.12 -18.24
N ALA A 305 19.28 20.25 -17.60
CA ALA A 305 19.81 19.04 -16.97
C ALA A 305 20.52 18.11 -17.98
N LEU A 306 20.10 18.11 -19.24
CA LEU A 306 20.75 17.32 -20.29
C LEU A 306 22.07 17.93 -20.78
N GLU A 307 22.36 19.20 -20.54
CA GLU A 307 23.62 19.82 -20.99
C GLU A 307 24.86 19.26 -20.27
N SER A 308 24.71 18.76 -19.03
CA SER A 308 25.82 18.20 -18.25
C SER A 308 25.70 16.70 -17.89
N THR A 309 24.57 16.04 -18.10
CA THR A 309 24.39 14.60 -17.83
C THR A 309 23.62 13.91 -18.95
N LEU A 310 24.33 13.59 -20.03
CA LEU A 310 23.72 12.92 -21.18
C LEU A 310 23.49 11.41 -20.95
N GLU A 311 24.18 10.80 -19.97
CA GLU A 311 24.16 9.35 -19.68
C GLU A 311 23.11 8.95 -18.61
N ASP A 312 22.37 9.90 -18.05
CA ASP A 312 21.24 9.60 -17.16
C ASP A 312 19.95 9.53 -17.99
N PRO A 313 19.22 8.39 -18.01
CA PRO A 313 17.95 8.29 -18.74
C PRO A 313 16.83 9.16 -18.16
N MET A 314 16.88 9.55 -16.89
CA MET A 314 15.72 10.17 -16.21
C MET A 314 15.31 11.53 -16.79
N PRO A 315 16.19 12.52 -17.02
CA PRO A 315 15.80 13.78 -17.63
C PRO A 315 15.24 13.60 -19.04
N TRP A 316 15.78 12.68 -19.84
CA TRP A 316 15.26 12.36 -21.18
C TRP A 316 13.84 11.80 -21.12
N LEU A 317 13.60 10.83 -20.24
CA LEU A 317 12.30 10.18 -20.07
C LEU A 317 11.23 11.17 -19.57
N ARG A 318 11.60 12.02 -18.60
CA ARG A 318 10.71 13.07 -18.08
C ARG A 318 10.38 14.12 -19.13
N LEU A 319 11.38 14.64 -19.84
CA LEU A 319 11.16 15.59 -20.93
C LEU A 319 10.26 15.00 -22.01
N ALA A 320 10.52 13.76 -22.43
CA ALA A 320 9.68 13.08 -23.41
C ALA A 320 8.24 12.91 -22.90
N SER A 321 8.03 12.57 -21.63
CA SER A 321 6.68 12.43 -21.07
C SER A 321 5.85 13.71 -21.12
N LEU A 322 6.48 14.88 -20.94
CA LEU A 322 5.81 16.19 -21.09
C LEU A 322 5.45 16.50 -22.53
N GLN A 323 6.27 16.04 -23.48
CA GLN A 323 6.06 16.29 -24.91
C GLN A 323 5.02 15.35 -25.54
N VAL A 324 4.74 14.18 -24.95
CA VAL A 324 3.88 13.15 -25.56
C VAL A 324 2.46 13.66 -25.83
N ASP A 325 1.89 14.41 -24.89
CA ASP A 325 0.49 14.87 -25.01
C ASP A 325 0.35 16.03 -26.01
N GLU A 326 1.38 16.87 -26.15
CA GLU A 326 1.40 18.02 -27.07
C GLU A 326 1.79 17.66 -28.49
N ASP A 327 2.95 17.01 -28.67
CA ASP A 327 3.44 16.51 -29.95
C ASP A 327 4.24 15.21 -29.76
N PRO A 328 3.63 14.04 -30.01
CA PRO A 328 4.32 12.76 -29.94
C PRO A 328 5.57 12.68 -30.84
N LYS A 329 5.67 13.48 -31.90
CA LYS A 329 6.86 13.51 -32.77
C LYS A 329 8.05 14.14 -32.08
N GLU A 330 7.83 15.16 -31.24
CA GLU A 330 8.87 15.80 -30.45
C GLU A 330 9.39 14.82 -29.40
N ALA A 331 8.50 14.15 -28.67
CA ALA A 331 8.88 13.10 -27.70
C ALA A 331 9.70 11.97 -28.35
N ILE A 332 9.27 11.51 -29.54
CA ILE A 332 10.01 10.52 -30.33
C ILE A 332 11.40 11.05 -30.72
N ALA A 333 11.52 12.32 -31.10
CA ALA A 333 12.82 12.93 -31.44
C ALA A 333 13.73 12.98 -30.21
N THR A 334 13.23 13.46 -29.07
CA THR A 334 13.94 13.51 -27.78
C THR A 334 14.49 12.14 -27.39
N LEU A 335 13.66 11.09 -27.39
CA LEU A 335 14.12 9.75 -27.01
C LEU A 335 15.08 9.14 -28.05
N ARG A 336 14.97 9.51 -29.34
CA ARG A 336 15.94 9.09 -30.35
C ARG A 336 17.31 9.73 -30.14
N GLU A 337 17.37 10.98 -29.71
CA GLU A 337 18.63 11.62 -29.32
C GLU A 337 19.21 10.94 -28.07
N ALA A 338 18.38 10.61 -27.08
CA ALA A 338 18.79 9.84 -25.91
C ALA A 338 19.44 8.50 -26.30
N LEU A 339 18.86 7.78 -27.27
CA LEU A 339 19.41 6.52 -27.80
C LEU A 339 20.70 6.70 -28.62
N LYS A 340 21.12 7.91 -29.01
CA LYS A 340 22.46 8.10 -29.59
C LYS A 340 23.56 8.01 -28.54
N VAL A 341 23.25 8.42 -27.31
CA VAL A 341 24.17 8.38 -26.17
C VAL A 341 24.06 7.04 -25.44
N MET A 342 22.82 6.56 -25.24
CA MET A 342 22.51 5.32 -24.52
C MET A 342 21.77 4.33 -25.44
N PRO A 343 22.45 3.70 -26.41
CA PRO A 343 21.82 2.96 -27.50
C PRO A 343 20.94 1.80 -27.05
N ASP A 344 21.32 1.11 -25.98
CA ASP A 344 20.64 -0.09 -25.51
C ASP A 344 20.01 0.08 -24.12
N ASN A 345 19.76 1.31 -23.66
CA ASN A 345 19.08 1.53 -22.38
C ASN A 345 17.63 0.99 -22.45
N PRO A 346 17.27 -0.04 -21.64
CA PRO A 346 15.97 -0.70 -21.77
C PRO A 346 14.78 0.23 -21.53
N LYS A 347 14.90 1.15 -20.56
CA LYS A 347 13.82 2.08 -20.18
C LYS A 347 13.48 3.05 -21.30
N ILE A 348 14.51 3.61 -21.96
CA ILE A 348 14.30 4.52 -23.11
C ILE A 348 13.69 3.76 -24.29
N LEU A 349 14.17 2.55 -24.58
CA LEU A 349 13.62 1.70 -25.65
C LEU A 349 12.15 1.35 -25.39
N GLU A 350 11.79 1.00 -24.15
CA GLU A 350 10.43 0.67 -23.74
C GLU A 350 9.48 1.87 -23.87
N VAL A 351 9.84 3.04 -23.31
CA VAL A 351 8.99 4.23 -23.40
C VAL A 351 8.82 4.68 -24.85
N LEU A 352 9.89 4.64 -25.66
CA LEU A 352 9.79 4.95 -27.08
C LEU A 352 8.90 3.93 -27.83
N ALA A 353 8.97 2.66 -27.47
CA ALA A 353 8.09 1.64 -28.04
C ALA A 353 6.61 1.87 -27.67
N PHE A 354 6.34 2.28 -26.43
CA PHE A 354 4.99 2.63 -25.98
C PHE A 354 4.42 3.82 -26.78
N ILE A 355 5.22 4.86 -27.02
CA ILE A 355 4.80 5.99 -27.85
C ILE A 355 4.51 5.54 -29.29
N TYR A 356 5.32 4.63 -29.85
CA TYR A 356 5.00 4.06 -31.17
C TYR A 356 3.73 3.19 -31.16
N LEU A 357 3.48 2.43 -30.11
CA LEU A 357 2.27 1.64 -29.92
C LEU A 357 1.03 2.54 -29.90
N ALA A 358 1.04 3.60 -29.08
CA ALA A 358 -0.03 4.59 -29.01
C ALA A 358 -0.30 5.27 -30.37
N ASN A 359 0.75 5.47 -31.16
CA ASN A 359 0.68 6.03 -32.52
C ASN A 359 0.43 4.99 -33.63
N ASN A 360 -0.02 3.77 -33.31
CA ASN A 360 -0.31 2.68 -34.25
C ASN A 360 0.90 2.21 -35.11
N GLN A 361 2.13 2.52 -34.70
CA GLN A 361 3.38 2.13 -35.40
C GLN A 361 3.93 0.81 -34.86
N TYR A 362 3.10 -0.25 -34.91
CA TYR A 362 3.35 -1.55 -34.27
C TYR A 362 4.68 -2.19 -34.66
N ALA A 363 5.09 -2.12 -35.93
CA ALA A 363 6.35 -2.72 -36.38
C ALA A 363 7.59 -2.04 -35.78
N LYS A 364 7.52 -0.74 -35.48
CA LYS A 364 8.61 -0.03 -34.80
C LYS A 364 8.60 -0.34 -33.31
N ALA A 365 7.42 -0.37 -32.69
CA ALA A 365 7.25 -0.74 -31.29
C ALA A 365 7.83 -2.14 -31.02
N ALA A 366 7.49 -3.15 -31.85
CA ALA A 366 7.99 -4.51 -31.70
C ALA A 366 9.53 -4.57 -31.70
N ARG A 367 10.17 -3.92 -32.68
CA ARG A 367 11.64 -3.90 -32.77
C ARG A 367 12.30 -3.25 -31.56
N LEU A 368 11.66 -2.26 -30.94
CA LEU A 368 12.20 -1.59 -29.77
C LEU A 368 11.97 -2.40 -28.50
N LEU A 369 10.81 -3.05 -28.35
CA LEU A 369 10.56 -3.98 -27.25
C LEU A 369 11.49 -5.19 -27.33
N ASP A 370 11.74 -5.71 -28.53
CA ASP A 370 12.78 -6.73 -28.78
C ASP A 370 14.13 -6.28 -28.22
N ARG A 371 14.59 -5.10 -28.65
CA ARG A 371 15.89 -4.56 -28.20
C ARG A 371 15.91 -4.30 -26.70
N ALA A 372 14.82 -3.76 -26.14
CA ALA A 372 14.69 -3.49 -24.71
C ALA A 372 14.84 -4.78 -23.92
N TRP A 373 14.12 -5.84 -24.31
CA TRP A 373 14.21 -7.14 -23.65
C TRP A 373 15.61 -7.75 -23.75
N HIS A 374 16.23 -7.73 -24.94
CA HIS A 374 17.58 -8.25 -25.14
C HIS A 374 18.62 -7.50 -24.30
N ALA A 375 18.47 -6.18 -24.15
CA ALA A 375 19.35 -5.39 -23.30
C ALA A 375 19.15 -5.70 -21.82
N THR A 376 17.89 -5.80 -21.34
CA THR A 376 17.57 -6.17 -19.96
C THR A 376 18.19 -7.51 -19.57
N ILE A 377 18.00 -8.56 -20.39
CA ILE A 377 18.52 -9.91 -20.08
C ILE A 377 20.04 -10.02 -20.26
N ALA A 378 20.66 -9.10 -21.00
CA ALA A 378 22.11 -9.05 -21.13
C ALA A 378 22.77 -8.48 -19.86
N GLU A 379 22.10 -7.56 -19.18
CA GLU A 379 22.55 -7.01 -17.89
C GLU A 379 22.19 -7.94 -16.72
N ASP A 380 20.97 -8.48 -16.72
CA ASP A 380 20.46 -9.38 -15.70
C ASP A 380 19.74 -10.59 -16.36
N PRO A 381 20.43 -11.74 -16.51
CA PRO A 381 19.85 -12.94 -17.12
C PRO A 381 18.61 -13.49 -16.39
N ASP A 382 18.45 -13.16 -15.10
CA ASP A 382 17.33 -13.59 -14.27
C ASP A 382 16.22 -12.52 -14.21
N ALA A 383 16.35 -11.43 -14.99
CA ALA A 383 15.38 -10.36 -15.01
C ALA A 383 13.98 -10.85 -15.42
N VAL A 384 12.98 -10.38 -14.68
CA VAL A 384 11.57 -10.61 -14.97
C VAL A 384 10.98 -9.37 -15.59
N ALA A 385 10.38 -9.50 -16.77
CA ALA A 385 9.66 -8.41 -17.41
C ALA A 385 8.42 -8.02 -16.58
N SER A 386 8.17 -6.72 -16.46
CA SER A 386 6.97 -6.22 -15.78
C SER A 386 5.69 -6.63 -16.53
N ASN A 387 4.56 -6.72 -15.83
CA ASN A 387 3.25 -7.01 -16.44
C ASN A 387 2.91 -6.04 -17.56
N LEU A 388 3.21 -4.76 -17.37
CA LEU A 388 2.97 -3.72 -18.37
C LEU A 388 3.83 -3.95 -19.63
N PHE A 389 5.10 -4.32 -19.46
CA PHE A 389 5.98 -4.65 -20.57
C PHE A 389 5.44 -5.84 -21.36
N CYS A 390 5.15 -6.95 -20.66
CA CYS A 390 4.60 -8.17 -21.25
C CYS A 390 3.28 -7.92 -21.98
N TYR A 391 2.35 -7.18 -21.36
CA TYR A 391 1.06 -6.81 -21.96
C TYR A 391 1.22 -5.95 -23.22
N ASN A 392 2.07 -4.93 -23.18
CA ASN A 392 2.32 -4.05 -24.33
C ASN A 392 2.97 -4.83 -25.47
N TYR A 393 3.92 -5.72 -25.17
CA TYR A 393 4.55 -6.60 -26.15
C TYR A 393 3.50 -7.53 -26.77
N ALA A 394 2.73 -8.25 -25.96
CA ALA A 394 1.65 -9.11 -26.44
C ALA A 394 0.68 -8.36 -27.35
N THR A 395 0.27 -7.16 -26.96
CA THR A 395 -0.63 -6.29 -27.74
C THR A 395 -0.03 -5.92 -29.11
N VAL A 396 1.25 -5.55 -29.15
CA VAL A 396 1.97 -5.23 -30.40
C VAL A 396 2.03 -6.47 -31.30
N CYS A 397 2.38 -7.64 -30.74
CA CYS A 397 2.42 -8.90 -31.48
C CYS A 397 1.05 -9.32 -32.02
N THR A 398 -0.02 -9.12 -31.23
CA THR A 398 -1.40 -9.36 -31.66
C THR A 398 -1.76 -8.50 -32.87
N GLN A 399 -1.41 -7.20 -32.84
CA GLN A 399 -1.63 -6.31 -33.97
C GLN A 399 -0.84 -6.72 -35.23
N LEU A 400 0.38 -7.20 -35.03
CA LEU A 400 1.24 -7.74 -36.09
C LEU A 400 0.88 -9.17 -36.52
N ARG A 401 -0.14 -9.79 -35.90
CA ARG A 401 -0.57 -11.18 -36.12
C ARG A 401 0.55 -12.21 -35.87
N ARG A 402 1.50 -11.88 -34.99
CA ARG A 402 2.52 -12.80 -34.46
C ARG A 402 1.94 -13.58 -33.29
N THR A 403 1.08 -14.55 -33.60
CA THR A 403 0.26 -15.25 -32.59
C THR A 403 1.08 -15.92 -31.50
N GLN A 404 2.14 -16.65 -31.86
CA GLN A 404 2.96 -17.37 -30.89
C GLN A 404 3.65 -16.41 -29.91
N GLU A 405 4.35 -15.40 -30.44
CA GLU A 405 5.02 -14.39 -29.62
C GLU A 405 4.02 -13.62 -28.75
N ALA A 406 2.82 -13.32 -29.26
CA ALA A 406 1.78 -12.67 -28.47
C ALA A 406 1.31 -13.54 -27.30
N ALA A 407 1.14 -14.85 -27.52
CA ALA A 407 0.75 -15.79 -26.48
C ALA A 407 1.87 -15.96 -25.44
N ASP A 408 3.13 -16.08 -25.86
CA ASP A 408 4.29 -16.20 -24.95
C ASP A 408 4.42 -14.99 -24.03
N TRP A 409 4.24 -13.77 -24.57
CA TRP A 409 4.29 -12.56 -23.76
C TRP A 409 3.06 -12.37 -22.88
N LEU A 410 1.87 -12.74 -23.35
CA LEU A 410 0.66 -12.66 -22.54
C LEU A 410 0.69 -13.67 -21.41
N GLU A 411 1.17 -14.90 -21.65
CA GLU A 411 1.39 -15.93 -20.62
C GLU A 411 2.25 -15.40 -19.46
N ARG A 412 3.41 -14.81 -19.76
CA ARG A 412 4.30 -14.21 -18.75
C ARG A 412 3.64 -13.11 -17.92
N ALA A 413 2.69 -12.37 -18.52
CA ALA A 413 1.92 -11.36 -17.79
C ALA A 413 0.90 -12.03 -16.85
N LEU A 414 0.22 -13.08 -17.33
CA LEU A 414 -0.81 -13.81 -16.57
C LEU A 414 -0.25 -14.63 -15.41
N GLU A 415 0.99 -15.11 -15.52
CA GLU A 415 1.69 -15.80 -14.41
C GLU A 415 1.95 -14.86 -13.22
N GLN A 416 2.10 -13.57 -13.47
CA GLN A 416 2.34 -12.55 -12.46
C GLN A 416 1.05 -11.89 -11.96
N ASP A 417 0.12 -11.61 -12.88
CA ASP A 417 -1.17 -10.99 -12.60
C ASP A 417 -2.23 -11.42 -13.63
N PHE A 418 -3.21 -12.18 -13.16
CA PHE A 418 -4.29 -12.67 -14.00
C PHE A 418 -5.26 -11.57 -14.46
N GLU A 419 -5.33 -10.42 -13.77
CA GLU A 419 -6.22 -9.32 -14.13
C GLU A 419 -5.83 -8.71 -15.49
N VAL A 420 -4.58 -8.90 -15.93
CA VAL A 420 -4.09 -8.53 -17.27
C VAL A 420 -4.99 -9.11 -18.38
N LEU A 421 -5.57 -10.29 -18.18
CA LEU A 421 -6.50 -10.90 -19.13
C LEU A 421 -7.72 -10.01 -19.40
N SER A 422 -8.27 -9.39 -18.35
CA SER A 422 -9.45 -8.52 -18.45
C SER A 422 -9.16 -7.27 -19.29
N PHE A 423 -7.98 -6.65 -19.13
CA PHE A 423 -7.54 -5.52 -19.94
C PHE A 423 -7.31 -5.93 -21.40
N TYR A 424 -6.77 -7.12 -21.64
CA TYR A 424 -6.59 -7.67 -22.97
C TYR A 424 -7.93 -7.94 -23.66
N MET A 425 -8.89 -8.51 -22.92
CA MET A 425 -10.22 -8.81 -23.42
C MET A 425 -11.04 -7.55 -23.69
N HIS A 426 -10.99 -6.55 -22.80
CA HIS A 426 -11.61 -5.25 -23.04
C HIS A 426 -11.13 -4.64 -24.36
N ARG A 427 -9.82 -4.66 -24.61
CA ARG A 427 -9.23 -4.18 -25.87
C ARG A 427 -9.66 -5.01 -27.08
N ALA A 428 -9.84 -6.33 -26.92
CA ALA A 428 -10.31 -7.20 -28.01
C ALA A 428 -11.76 -6.90 -28.39
N LEU A 429 -12.61 -6.61 -27.40
CA LEU A 429 -14.02 -6.29 -27.60
C LEU A 429 -14.23 -4.88 -28.18
N THR A 430 -13.52 -3.88 -27.67
CA THR A 430 -13.65 -2.48 -28.11
C THR A 430 -12.76 -2.13 -29.31
N GLY A 431 -11.76 -2.95 -29.60
CA GLY A 431 -10.81 -2.75 -30.69
C GLY A 431 -11.38 -3.06 -32.09
N THR A 432 -10.50 -2.94 -33.08
CA THR A 432 -10.86 -3.22 -34.48
C THR A 432 -11.18 -4.71 -34.69
N THR A 433 -12.02 -5.01 -35.69
CA THR A 433 -12.30 -6.40 -36.09
C THR A 433 -11.02 -7.21 -36.38
N SER A 434 -9.99 -6.57 -36.93
CA SER A 434 -8.68 -7.20 -37.16
C SER A 434 -7.99 -7.59 -35.86
N PHE A 435 -7.97 -6.68 -34.88
CA PHE A 435 -7.39 -6.96 -33.56
C PHE A 435 -8.17 -8.07 -32.85
N ARG A 436 -9.51 -7.99 -32.84
CA ARG A 436 -10.37 -9.02 -32.25
C ARG A 436 -10.08 -10.41 -32.82
N GLN A 437 -9.99 -10.54 -34.15
CA GLN A 437 -9.66 -11.80 -34.81
C GLN A 437 -8.26 -12.32 -34.46
N ALA A 438 -7.28 -11.43 -34.32
CA ALA A 438 -5.93 -11.81 -33.89
C ALA A 438 -5.93 -12.25 -32.41
N ALA A 439 -6.63 -11.51 -31.55
CA ALA A 439 -6.79 -11.85 -30.13
C ALA A 439 -7.46 -13.21 -29.94
N THR A 440 -8.48 -13.56 -30.73
CA THR A 440 -9.08 -14.91 -30.73
C THR A 440 -8.03 -15.99 -31.00
N ARG A 441 -7.09 -15.77 -31.93
CA ARG A 441 -6.02 -16.74 -32.21
C ARG A 441 -5.02 -16.84 -31.06
N VAL A 442 -4.73 -15.73 -30.39
CA VAL A 442 -3.83 -15.70 -29.22
C VAL A 442 -4.46 -16.44 -28.05
N LEU A 443 -5.74 -16.18 -27.73
CA LEU A 443 -6.44 -16.92 -26.68
C LEU A 443 -6.61 -18.41 -27.03
N GLN A 444 -6.79 -18.74 -28.31
CA GLN A 444 -6.81 -20.14 -28.76
C GLN A 444 -5.47 -20.84 -28.59
N GLU A 445 -4.35 -20.13 -28.76
CA GLU A 445 -3.02 -20.66 -28.48
C GLU A 445 -2.82 -20.84 -26.97
N LEU A 446 -3.17 -19.83 -26.17
CA LEU A 446 -3.09 -19.88 -24.71
C LEU A 446 -3.98 -20.96 -24.10
N SER A 447 -5.14 -21.25 -24.69
CA SER A 447 -6.04 -22.31 -24.19
C SER A 447 -5.44 -23.72 -24.31
N THR A 448 -4.32 -23.88 -25.02
CA THR A 448 -3.58 -25.16 -25.09
C THR A 448 -2.51 -25.31 -24.00
N ARG A 449 -2.24 -24.24 -23.25
CA ARG A 449 -1.22 -24.20 -22.18
C ARG A 449 -1.84 -24.53 -20.83
N ASP A 450 -1.00 -25.04 -19.93
CA ASP A 450 -1.40 -25.38 -18.56
C ASP A 450 -1.21 -24.16 -17.66
N LEU A 451 -2.23 -23.31 -17.57
CA LEU A 451 -2.20 -22.06 -16.83
C LEU A 451 -3.20 -22.04 -15.67
N PRO A 452 -2.86 -21.39 -14.54
CA PRO A 452 -3.77 -21.24 -13.40
C PRO A 452 -5.10 -20.53 -13.73
N VAL A 453 -5.15 -19.83 -14.87
CA VAL A 453 -6.28 -19.02 -15.36
C VAL A 453 -6.96 -19.65 -16.57
N SER A 454 -6.78 -20.95 -16.80
CA SER A 454 -7.27 -21.63 -18.00
C SER A 454 -8.79 -21.49 -18.18
N VAL A 455 -9.56 -21.55 -17.09
CA VAL A 455 -11.02 -21.30 -17.12
C VAL A 455 -11.36 -19.90 -17.64
N ALA A 456 -10.65 -18.87 -17.20
CA ALA A 456 -10.87 -17.50 -17.67
C ALA A 456 -10.52 -17.35 -19.16
N ILE A 457 -9.41 -17.94 -19.61
CA ILE A 457 -9.01 -17.94 -21.03
C ILE A 457 -10.08 -18.58 -21.91
N HIS A 458 -10.63 -19.72 -21.48
CA HIS A 458 -11.72 -20.39 -22.20
C HIS A 458 -13.00 -19.53 -22.18
N GLY A 459 -13.36 -18.91 -21.06
CA GLY A 459 -14.49 -17.98 -20.98
C GLY A 459 -14.39 -16.82 -21.97
N ASP A 460 -13.23 -16.17 -22.03
CA ASP A 460 -12.98 -15.06 -22.95
C ASP A 460 -12.94 -15.50 -24.41
N LEU A 461 -12.33 -16.65 -24.69
CA LEU A 461 -12.34 -17.24 -26.04
C LEU A 461 -13.76 -17.60 -26.49
N GLY A 462 -14.59 -18.15 -25.60
CA GLY A 462 -16.01 -18.42 -25.83
C GLY A 462 -16.78 -17.15 -26.17
N THR A 463 -16.54 -16.08 -25.40
CA THR A 463 -17.12 -14.75 -25.65
C THR A 463 -16.68 -14.19 -27.00
N LEU A 464 -15.39 -14.28 -27.36
CA LEU A 464 -14.93 -13.85 -28.69
C LEU A 464 -15.55 -14.67 -29.82
N HIS A 465 -15.76 -15.98 -29.64
CA HIS A 465 -16.47 -16.80 -30.62
C HIS A 465 -17.94 -16.38 -30.79
N LEU A 466 -18.64 -16.02 -29.72
CA LEU A 466 -20.00 -15.47 -29.80
C LEU A 466 -20.06 -14.17 -30.58
N THR A 467 -19.17 -13.22 -30.27
CA THR A 467 -19.13 -11.95 -31.00
C THR A 467 -18.80 -12.13 -32.49
N ALA A 468 -18.17 -13.25 -32.86
CA ALA A 468 -17.89 -13.63 -34.24
C ALA A 468 -19.00 -14.47 -34.89
N GLY A 469 -20.12 -14.72 -34.21
CA GLY A 469 -21.24 -15.55 -34.68
C GLY A 469 -20.93 -17.05 -34.72
N LYS A 470 -19.83 -17.50 -34.11
CA LYS A 470 -19.37 -18.90 -34.13
C LYS A 470 -19.92 -19.67 -32.93
N VAL A 471 -21.24 -19.73 -32.82
CA VAL A 471 -21.97 -20.25 -31.66
C VAL A 471 -21.51 -21.66 -31.24
N ARG A 472 -21.36 -22.57 -32.21
CA ARG A 472 -20.89 -23.95 -31.91
C ARG A 472 -19.51 -24.00 -31.26
N GLN A 473 -18.60 -23.12 -31.68
CA GLN A 473 -17.26 -23.05 -31.08
C GLN A 473 -17.32 -22.41 -29.69
N ALA A 474 -18.18 -21.41 -29.50
CA ALA A 474 -18.38 -20.80 -28.19
C ALA A 474 -18.85 -21.83 -27.15
N VAL A 475 -19.90 -22.61 -27.46
CA VAL A 475 -20.41 -23.66 -26.55
C VAL A 475 -19.31 -24.66 -26.20
N GLN A 476 -18.54 -25.14 -27.19
CA GLN A 476 -17.45 -26.09 -26.96
C GLN A 476 -16.40 -25.55 -25.99
N VAL A 477 -16.01 -24.28 -26.14
CA VAL A 477 -14.98 -23.68 -25.29
C VAL A 477 -15.51 -23.41 -23.87
N PHE A 478 -16.76 -22.96 -23.71
CA PHE A 478 -17.39 -22.81 -22.40
C PHE A 478 -17.52 -24.16 -21.68
N GLU A 479 -17.98 -25.20 -22.36
CA GLU A 479 -18.08 -26.55 -21.79
C GLU A 479 -16.70 -27.10 -21.40
N ARG A 480 -15.65 -26.80 -22.18
CA ARG A 480 -14.28 -27.15 -21.83
C ARG A 480 -13.81 -26.44 -20.56
N ALA A 481 -14.18 -25.18 -20.34
CA ALA A 481 -13.88 -24.47 -19.11
C ALA A 481 -14.52 -25.16 -17.88
N LEU A 482 -15.77 -25.63 -18.03
CA LEU A 482 -16.47 -26.37 -16.97
C LEU A 482 -15.83 -27.74 -16.69
N GLU A 483 -15.31 -28.43 -17.70
CA GLU A 483 -14.52 -29.66 -17.51
C GLU A 483 -13.23 -29.40 -16.73
N ILE A 484 -12.57 -28.26 -16.96
CA ILE A 484 -11.37 -27.86 -16.21
C ILE A 484 -11.72 -27.65 -14.73
N VAL A 485 -12.83 -26.95 -14.43
CA VAL A 485 -13.29 -26.77 -13.03
C VAL A 485 -13.61 -28.11 -12.35
N GLN A 486 -14.17 -29.08 -13.08
CA GLN A 486 -14.40 -30.42 -12.51
C GLN A 486 -13.10 -31.13 -12.15
N ALA A 487 -12.03 -30.93 -12.93
CA ALA A 487 -10.72 -31.50 -12.67
C ALA A 487 -9.93 -30.72 -11.60
N ASP A 488 -10.10 -29.41 -11.55
CA ASP A 488 -9.45 -28.48 -10.62
C ASP A 488 -10.47 -27.46 -10.05
N PRO A 489 -11.12 -27.79 -8.92
CA PRO A 489 -12.13 -26.94 -8.30
C PRO A 489 -11.61 -25.55 -7.87
N LEU A 490 -10.30 -25.34 -7.75
CA LEU A 490 -9.75 -24.03 -7.40
C LEU A 490 -9.99 -22.98 -8.49
N GLN A 491 -10.19 -23.41 -9.74
CA GLN A 491 -10.48 -22.51 -10.86
C GLN A 491 -11.97 -22.11 -10.96
N GLU A 492 -12.83 -22.62 -10.07
CA GLU A 492 -14.25 -22.21 -10.00
C GLU A 492 -14.40 -20.70 -9.76
N VAL A 493 -13.42 -20.05 -9.13
CA VAL A 493 -13.37 -18.59 -8.93
C VAL A 493 -13.47 -17.78 -10.25
N PHE A 494 -13.08 -18.38 -11.38
CA PHE A 494 -13.16 -17.74 -12.70
C PHE A 494 -14.52 -17.92 -13.40
N ILE A 495 -15.45 -18.71 -12.82
CA ILE A 495 -16.83 -18.84 -13.29
C ILE A 495 -17.66 -17.67 -12.76
N THR A 496 -17.46 -16.51 -13.38
CA THR A 496 -18.12 -15.26 -13.01
C THR A 496 -19.52 -15.15 -13.63
N SER A 497 -20.29 -14.15 -13.19
CA SER A 497 -21.55 -13.79 -13.84
C SER A 497 -21.37 -13.43 -15.32
N HIS A 498 -20.23 -12.83 -15.69
CA HIS A 498 -19.87 -12.55 -17.09
C HIS A 498 -19.66 -13.84 -17.90
N PHE A 499 -18.91 -14.81 -17.35
CA PHE A 499 -18.74 -16.13 -17.95
C PHE A 499 -20.09 -16.81 -18.18
N ASN A 500 -20.91 -16.89 -17.12
CA ASN A 500 -22.19 -17.58 -17.16
C ASN A 500 -23.18 -16.90 -18.12
N PHE A 501 -23.17 -15.57 -18.19
CA PHE A 501 -23.99 -14.83 -19.15
C PHE A 501 -23.60 -15.17 -20.60
N GLY A 502 -22.30 -15.15 -20.93
CA GLY A 502 -21.82 -15.55 -22.25
C GLY A 502 -22.21 -16.99 -22.58
N TYR A 503 -22.01 -17.91 -21.65
CA TYR A 503 -22.36 -19.32 -21.85
C TYR A 503 -23.87 -19.54 -22.05
N ALA A 504 -24.72 -18.85 -21.29
CA ALA A 504 -26.17 -18.93 -21.44
C ALA A 504 -26.61 -18.42 -22.82
N VAL A 505 -26.06 -17.30 -23.30
CA VAL A 505 -26.31 -16.79 -24.65
C VAL A 505 -25.87 -17.81 -25.71
N ALA A 506 -24.71 -18.46 -25.53
CA ALA A 506 -24.24 -19.51 -26.44
C ALA A 506 -25.18 -20.72 -26.50
N LEU A 507 -25.67 -21.16 -25.35
CA LEU A 507 -26.63 -22.27 -25.24
C LEU A 507 -27.95 -21.94 -25.92
N ASP A 508 -28.47 -20.73 -25.73
CA ASP A 508 -29.72 -20.32 -26.36
C ASP A 508 -29.58 -20.25 -27.89
N GLN A 509 -28.54 -19.59 -28.40
CA GLN A 509 -28.28 -19.49 -29.84
C GLN A 509 -27.96 -20.85 -30.51
N SER A 510 -27.60 -21.88 -29.73
CA SER A 510 -27.40 -23.24 -30.21
C SER A 510 -28.64 -24.14 -30.09
N GLY A 511 -29.76 -23.60 -29.59
CA GLY A 511 -31.04 -24.31 -29.45
C GLY A 511 -31.21 -25.05 -28.12
N HIS A 512 -30.31 -24.86 -27.15
CA HIS A 512 -30.36 -25.44 -25.82
C HIS A 512 -30.99 -24.48 -24.78
N THR A 513 -32.09 -23.83 -25.16
CA THR A 513 -32.72 -22.75 -24.38
C THR A 513 -33.11 -23.15 -22.95
N ASP A 514 -33.52 -24.40 -22.68
CA ASP A 514 -33.82 -24.84 -21.29
C ASP A 514 -32.59 -24.80 -20.39
N ARG A 515 -31.43 -25.23 -20.93
CA ARG A 515 -30.14 -25.11 -20.22
C ARG A 515 -29.75 -23.65 -20.07
N ALA A 516 -29.96 -22.83 -21.10
CA ALA A 516 -29.66 -21.40 -21.05
C ALA A 516 -30.43 -20.69 -19.93
N ILE A 517 -31.73 -20.96 -19.78
CA ILE A 517 -32.57 -20.39 -18.70
C ILE A 517 -31.98 -20.73 -17.33
N GLY A 518 -31.61 -21.99 -17.07
CA GLY A 518 -31.00 -22.37 -15.79
C GLY A 518 -29.67 -21.66 -15.51
N VAL A 519 -28.86 -21.44 -16.55
CA VAL A 519 -27.61 -20.67 -16.41
C VAL A 519 -27.89 -19.19 -16.18
N PHE A 520 -28.87 -18.57 -16.85
CA PHE A 520 -29.27 -17.18 -16.58
C PHE A 520 -29.81 -17.00 -15.16
N GLU A 521 -30.58 -17.96 -14.64
CA GLU A 521 -31.01 -17.95 -13.23
C GLU A 521 -29.80 -17.99 -12.27
N THR A 522 -28.72 -18.68 -12.66
CA THR A 522 -27.45 -18.69 -11.90
C THR A 522 -26.76 -17.33 -11.97
N VAL A 523 -26.76 -16.66 -13.14
CA VAL A 523 -26.24 -15.28 -13.28
C VAL A 523 -26.98 -14.32 -12.35
N ILE A 524 -28.30 -14.39 -12.31
CA ILE A 524 -29.14 -13.52 -11.45
C ILE A 524 -28.91 -13.83 -9.96
N ALA A 525 -28.71 -15.10 -9.61
CA ALA A 525 -28.38 -15.48 -8.23
C ALA A 525 -27.00 -14.96 -7.78
N GLN A 526 -26.01 -14.96 -8.68
CA GLN A 526 -24.67 -14.42 -8.43
C GLN A 526 -24.63 -12.89 -8.41
N ASN A 527 -25.36 -12.25 -9.33
CA ASN A 527 -25.47 -10.81 -9.46
C ASN A 527 -26.93 -10.41 -9.73
N PRO A 528 -27.70 -10.08 -8.67
CA PRO A 528 -29.11 -9.69 -8.79
C PRO A 528 -29.34 -8.43 -9.61
N GLU A 529 -28.32 -7.59 -9.81
CA GLU A 529 -28.37 -6.34 -10.58
C GLU A 529 -27.81 -6.50 -12.01
N HIS A 530 -27.67 -7.73 -12.51
CA HIS A 530 -27.23 -7.97 -13.89
C HIS A 530 -28.37 -7.71 -14.89
N ALA A 531 -28.56 -6.45 -15.29
CA ALA A 531 -29.66 -6.00 -16.17
C ALA A 531 -29.83 -6.85 -17.44
N GLY A 532 -28.72 -7.17 -18.13
CA GLY A 532 -28.78 -8.01 -19.34
C GLY A 532 -29.32 -9.42 -19.10
N ALA A 533 -29.05 -10.04 -17.95
CA ALA A 533 -29.50 -11.41 -17.64
C ALA A 533 -30.97 -11.42 -17.22
N LEU A 534 -31.37 -10.43 -16.41
CA LEU A 534 -32.76 -10.18 -16.06
C LEU A 534 -33.62 -10.02 -17.32
N ASN A 535 -33.16 -9.21 -18.28
CA ASN A 535 -33.86 -9.03 -19.54
C ASN A 535 -33.89 -10.30 -20.39
N TYR A 536 -32.74 -10.97 -20.57
CA TYR A 536 -32.65 -12.17 -21.41
C TYR A 536 -33.58 -13.29 -20.92
N VAL A 537 -33.61 -13.57 -19.61
CA VAL A 537 -34.48 -14.62 -19.07
C VAL A 537 -35.96 -14.24 -19.21
N ALA A 538 -36.30 -12.96 -18.99
CA ALA A 538 -37.66 -12.45 -19.17
C ALA A 538 -38.13 -12.60 -20.63
N TYR A 539 -37.27 -12.24 -21.59
CA TYR A 539 -37.54 -12.40 -23.01
C TYR A 539 -37.79 -13.87 -23.38
N LEU A 540 -36.93 -14.79 -22.93
CA LEU A 540 -37.07 -16.22 -23.21
C LEU A 540 -38.39 -16.80 -22.67
N TRP A 541 -38.79 -16.41 -21.46
CA TRP A 541 -40.08 -16.78 -20.88
C TRP A 541 -41.26 -16.17 -21.64
N ALA A 542 -41.16 -14.91 -22.04
CA ALA A 542 -42.20 -14.22 -22.82
C ALA A 542 -42.42 -14.90 -24.19
N VAL A 543 -41.35 -15.18 -24.93
CA VAL A 543 -41.43 -15.88 -26.23
C VAL A 543 -42.17 -17.21 -26.10
N ARG A 544 -41.91 -17.95 -25.02
CA ARG A 544 -42.55 -19.25 -24.72
C ARG A 544 -43.94 -19.15 -24.10
N GLY A 545 -44.36 -17.97 -23.64
CA GLY A 545 -45.62 -17.81 -22.91
C GLY A 545 -45.60 -18.41 -21.50
N GLU A 546 -44.42 -18.59 -20.92
CA GLU A 546 -44.21 -19.22 -19.61
C GLU A 546 -43.87 -18.14 -18.57
N ARG A 547 -44.17 -18.40 -17.28
CA ARG A 547 -43.70 -17.57 -16.13
C ARG A 547 -43.81 -16.05 -16.35
N LEU A 548 -44.87 -15.60 -17.01
CA LEU A 548 -44.99 -14.22 -17.50
C LEU A 548 -44.91 -13.18 -16.37
N LYS A 549 -45.43 -13.51 -15.18
CA LYS A 549 -45.37 -12.61 -14.02
C LYS A 549 -43.94 -12.43 -13.51
N GLU A 550 -43.16 -13.50 -13.47
CA GLU A 550 -41.73 -13.42 -13.14
C GLU A 550 -40.95 -12.71 -14.25
N ALA A 551 -41.28 -12.95 -15.53
CA ALA A 551 -40.68 -12.24 -16.66
C ALA A 551 -40.90 -10.73 -16.54
N GLN A 552 -42.14 -10.30 -16.25
CA GLN A 552 -42.48 -8.90 -15.97
C GLN A 552 -41.62 -8.34 -14.85
N HIS A 553 -41.49 -9.06 -13.74
CA HIS A 553 -40.70 -8.60 -12.60
C HIS A 553 -39.22 -8.40 -12.95
N HIS A 554 -38.60 -9.35 -13.66
CA HIS A 554 -37.19 -9.24 -14.03
C HIS A 554 -36.92 -8.13 -15.04
N VAL A 555 -37.74 -7.99 -16.09
CA VAL A 555 -37.52 -6.90 -17.07
C VAL A 555 -37.81 -5.52 -16.45
N GLN A 556 -38.77 -5.41 -15.52
CA GLN A 556 -38.97 -4.17 -14.74
C GLN A 556 -37.76 -3.85 -13.86
N ALA A 557 -37.13 -4.85 -13.24
CA ALA A 557 -35.88 -4.66 -12.50
C ALA A 557 -34.73 -4.24 -13.44
N ALA A 558 -34.64 -4.81 -14.65
CA ALA A 558 -33.66 -4.39 -15.65
C ALA A 558 -33.87 -2.92 -16.08
N LEU A 559 -35.11 -2.50 -16.31
CA LEU A 559 -35.46 -1.11 -16.62
C LEU A 559 -35.23 -0.16 -15.44
N ALA A 560 -35.34 -0.62 -14.20
CA ALA A 560 -34.98 0.22 -13.05
C ALA A 560 -33.48 0.56 -13.04
N LEU A 561 -32.64 -0.32 -13.58
CA LEU A 561 -31.19 -0.12 -13.73
C LEU A 561 -30.85 0.69 -14.98
N GLU A 562 -31.55 0.43 -16.09
CA GLU A 562 -31.36 1.11 -17.38
C GLU A 562 -32.71 1.59 -17.95
N PRO A 563 -33.24 2.74 -17.50
CA PRO A 563 -34.61 3.19 -17.83
C PRO A 563 -34.86 3.44 -19.32
N ASP A 564 -33.84 3.89 -20.05
CA ASP A 564 -33.93 4.28 -21.46
C ASP A 564 -33.40 3.20 -22.42
N ASN A 565 -33.37 1.94 -21.99
CA ASN A 565 -32.90 0.84 -22.84
C ASN A 565 -34.04 0.30 -23.73
N ALA A 566 -33.98 0.63 -25.02
CA ALA A 566 -34.97 0.21 -26.02
C ALA A 566 -35.23 -1.31 -26.05
N ALA A 567 -34.20 -2.14 -25.89
CA ALA A 567 -34.37 -3.60 -25.91
C ALA A 567 -35.13 -4.13 -24.68
N PHE A 568 -35.00 -3.45 -23.53
CA PHE A 568 -35.71 -3.83 -22.31
C PHE A 568 -37.16 -3.37 -22.34
N LEU A 569 -37.41 -2.18 -22.91
CA LEU A 569 -38.77 -1.71 -23.19
C LEU A 569 -39.49 -2.63 -24.17
N ASP A 570 -38.81 -3.06 -25.24
CA ASP A 570 -39.35 -4.05 -26.18
C ASP A 570 -39.70 -5.37 -25.48
N THR A 571 -38.78 -5.88 -24.65
CA THR A 571 -39.01 -7.11 -23.89
C THR A 571 -40.22 -6.98 -22.93
N LEU A 572 -40.37 -5.87 -22.22
CA LEU A 572 -41.53 -5.63 -21.34
C LEU A 572 -42.83 -5.48 -22.14
N GLY A 573 -42.78 -4.79 -23.27
CA GLY A 573 -43.90 -4.69 -24.21
C GLY A 573 -44.34 -6.07 -24.69
N TRP A 574 -43.38 -6.93 -25.05
CA TRP A 574 -43.65 -8.30 -25.46
C TRP A 574 -44.22 -9.17 -24.33
N VAL A 575 -43.74 -9.00 -23.09
CA VAL A 575 -44.33 -9.64 -21.91
C VAL A 575 -45.81 -9.22 -21.76
N TYR A 576 -46.13 -7.93 -21.89
CA TYR A 576 -47.51 -7.44 -21.81
C TYR A 576 -48.38 -7.94 -22.95
N PHE A 577 -47.86 -8.02 -24.17
CA PHE A 577 -48.56 -8.63 -25.30
C PHE A 577 -48.95 -10.08 -24.99
N LYS A 578 -48.01 -10.88 -24.42
CA LYS A 578 -48.26 -12.27 -24.02
C LYS A 578 -49.22 -12.41 -22.84
N MET A 579 -49.37 -11.36 -22.03
CA MET A 579 -50.39 -11.26 -20.97
C MET A 579 -51.74 -10.74 -21.47
N GLU A 580 -51.92 -10.51 -22.78
CA GLU A 580 -53.11 -9.92 -23.38
C GLU A 580 -53.40 -8.47 -22.96
N ARG A 581 -52.36 -7.75 -22.50
CA ARG A 581 -52.40 -6.32 -22.13
C ARG A 581 -51.91 -5.47 -23.30
N TYR A 582 -52.68 -5.46 -24.38
CA TYR A 582 -52.22 -4.97 -25.68
C TYR A 582 -52.01 -3.46 -25.74
N GLU A 583 -52.83 -2.66 -25.06
CA GLU A 583 -52.67 -1.21 -25.02
C GLU A 583 -51.36 -0.81 -24.33
N GLU A 584 -51.09 -1.41 -23.16
CA GLU A 584 -49.85 -1.17 -22.40
C GLU A 584 -48.62 -1.70 -23.14
N ALA A 585 -48.77 -2.81 -23.87
CA ALA A 585 -47.71 -3.33 -24.74
C ALA A 585 -47.37 -2.34 -25.85
N LEU A 586 -48.39 -1.78 -26.53
CA LEU A 586 -48.18 -0.86 -27.64
C LEU A 586 -47.49 0.43 -27.20
N GLU A 587 -47.87 1.01 -26.06
CA GLU A 587 -47.22 2.20 -25.51
C GLU A 587 -45.71 2.00 -25.30
N LEU A 588 -45.33 0.87 -24.69
CA LEU A 588 -43.93 0.54 -24.43
C LEU A 588 -43.15 0.22 -25.71
N LEU A 589 -43.76 -0.49 -26.65
CA LEU A 589 -43.12 -0.82 -27.92
C LEU A 589 -42.91 0.44 -28.78
N GLU A 590 -43.86 1.39 -28.78
CA GLU A 590 -43.70 2.68 -29.46
C GLU A 590 -42.64 3.56 -28.77
N GLU A 591 -42.46 3.46 -27.45
CA GLU A 591 -41.33 4.07 -26.74
C GLU A 591 -40.00 3.42 -27.15
N ALA A 592 -39.96 2.09 -27.26
CA ALA A 592 -38.78 1.35 -27.70
C ALA A 592 -38.36 1.76 -29.13
N ASP A 593 -39.32 1.88 -30.06
CA ASP A 593 -39.07 2.36 -31.43
C ASP A 593 -38.64 3.83 -31.47
N ARG A 594 -39.15 4.70 -30.57
CA ARG A 594 -38.63 6.08 -30.45
C ARG A 594 -37.14 6.12 -30.09
N LEU A 595 -36.70 5.22 -29.20
CA LEU A 595 -35.31 5.16 -28.73
C LEU A 595 -34.39 4.42 -29.70
N ARG A 596 -34.92 3.44 -30.42
CA ARG A 596 -34.21 2.72 -31.50
C ARG A 596 -35.14 2.55 -32.72
N PRO A 597 -35.22 3.59 -33.57
CA PRO A 597 -36.06 3.53 -34.76
C PRO A 597 -35.58 2.47 -35.75
N GLU A 598 -36.51 1.89 -36.50
CA GLU A 598 -36.25 0.93 -37.59
C GLU A 598 -35.66 -0.43 -37.15
N ASP A 599 -35.78 -0.78 -35.86
CA ASP A 599 -35.42 -2.12 -35.38
C ASP A 599 -36.48 -3.15 -35.86
N PRO A 600 -36.09 -4.18 -36.64
CA PRO A 600 -37.06 -5.12 -37.21
C PRO A 600 -37.85 -5.92 -36.18
N GLU A 601 -37.25 -6.26 -35.03
CA GLU A 601 -37.96 -7.04 -34.00
C GLU A 601 -39.01 -6.17 -33.30
N ILE A 602 -38.65 -4.93 -32.95
CA ILE A 602 -39.57 -3.97 -32.32
C ILE A 602 -40.75 -3.68 -33.26
N LEU A 603 -40.48 -3.44 -34.55
CA LEU A 603 -41.53 -3.19 -35.55
C LEU A 603 -42.46 -4.40 -35.73
N ASP A 604 -41.93 -5.62 -35.71
CA ASP A 604 -42.73 -6.85 -35.79
C ASP A 604 -43.63 -7.00 -34.55
N HIS A 605 -43.10 -6.76 -33.34
CA HIS A 605 -43.88 -6.75 -32.11
C HIS A 605 -44.98 -5.67 -32.13
N ILE A 606 -44.70 -4.46 -32.62
CA ILE A 606 -45.70 -3.39 -32.80
C ILE A 606 -46.79 -3.84 -33.76
N GLN A 607 -46.43 -4.41 -34.90
CA GLN A 607 -47.40 -4.89 -35.90
C GLN A 607 -48.31 -5.96 -35.29
N GLN A 608 -47.74 -6.99 -34.67
CA GLN A 608 -48.51 -8.05 -34.02
C GLN A 608 -49.46 -7.51 -32.94
N THR A 609 -49.02 -6.50 -32.18
CA THR A 609 -49.83 -5.85 -31.14
C THR A 609 -50.99 -5.06 -31.75
N ARG A 610 -50.76 -4.29 -32.81
CA ARG A 610 -51.81 -3.54 -33.52
C ARG A 610 -52.85 -4.45 -34.16
N GLU A 611 -52.42 -5.58 -34.73
CA GLU A 611 -53.33 -6.60 -35.28
C GLU A 611 -54.28 -7.16 -34.22
N LYS A 612 -53.82 -7.34 -32.97
CA LYS A 612 -54.66 -7.77 -31.84
C LYS A 612 -55.65 -6.70 -31.38
N LEU A 613 -55.26 -5.43 -31.45
CA LEU A 613 -56.13 -4.28 -31.14
C LEU A 613 -57.14 -3.97 -32.27
N GLY A 614 -56.95 -4.53 -33.46
CA GLY A 614 -57.82 -4.29 -34.62
C GLY A 614 -57.55 -2.97 -35.35
N HIS A 615 -56.30 -2.48 -35.26
CA HIS A 615 -55.82 -1.26 -35.92
C HIS A 615 -55.25 -1.51 -37.31
#